data_AF-A0A839E4T9-F1
#
_entry.id   AF-A0A839E4T9-F1
#
_cell.length_a   1.000
_cell.length_b   1.000
_cell.length_c   1.000
_cell.angle_alpha   90.00
_cell.angle_beta   90.00
_cell.angle_gamma   90.00
#
_symmetry.space_group_name_H-M   'P 1'
#
loop_
_entity.id
_entity.type
_entity.pdbx_description
1 polymer ?
#
loop_
_entity_poly.entity_id
_entity_poly.type
_entity_poly.pdbx_seq_one_letter_code
_entity_poly.pdbx_strand_id
1 'polypeptide(L)'
;MALMRLVFSADEAEQYSAARDELLESVAEWARRSGREGDSFALMAALDGKYDRDGRLDRWRSADLRALLLEWFPRKAALSLPECGGVVPTLHALVDFLGQRRWLGSGSAPVAELHATIDENQRAFLDAMADERNYDIGKFWTTRMIEHGVDPEDQDAVRRFIDAVHSGEVTVDQSVLDEIMRRRESEADPVPSGPELPEPAPVRLPPEPELIEAARAADIVARLRTFAGWLGTGRTLTRTGRLTVAQGRELAESLGVDRSAPAKTRSSASLPQVSLTVAWAKKAGIARTVKGKLVPVKKAAPLLDKPLELWGRAFDAFGKLGVDLCDSGSASLLACSFDEVLPVLWWGLYSGGESPLPEELLHLAVRDTLVATFDLGEAEAVSDARQHLWRQDLARMLDALRDLGAVTRWDSADPADRAKIAEISGRDDPSITLVRPAPLGLWKINGMLRDQGFSAPVEGEATTA
;
A
#
# COMPACT_ATOMS: atom_id res chain seq x y z
N MET A 1 -18.43 6.44 39.43
CA MET A 1 -17.72 6.89 38.22
C MET A 1 -16.84 5.75 37.79
N ALA A 2 -16.97 5.29 36.55
CA ALA A 2 -16.08 4.28 35.99
C ALA A 2 -14.63 4.78 36.08
N LEU A 3 -13.69 3.87 36.32
CA LEU A 3 -12.27 4.21 36.30
C LEU A 3 -11.91 4.52 34.84
N MET A 4 -11.62 5.78 34.54
CA MET A 4 -11.25 6.17 33.18
C MET A 4 -9.85 5.65 32.85
N ARG A 5 -9.73 4.93 31.74
CA ARG A 5 -8.47 4.34 31.29
C ARG A 5 -7.66 5.40 30.54
N LEU A 6 -6.37 5.52 30.86
CA LEU A 6 -5.45 6.53 30.30
C LEU A 6 -4.14 5.93 29.77
N VAL A 7 -4.02 4.61 29.81
CA VAL A 7 -2.83 3.87 29.39
C VAL A 7 -3.27 2.79 28.43
N PHE A 8 -2.69 2.85 27.24
CA PHE A 8 -3.00 1.98 26.13
C PHE A 8 -1.71 1.45 25.54
N SER A 9 -1.72 0.19 25.12
CA SER A 9 -0.71 -0.34 24.20
C SER A 9 -1.16 -0.12 22.75
N ALA A 10 -0.24 -0.30 21.80
CA ALA A 10 -0.50 -0.02 20.38
C ALA A 10 -1.61 -0.91 19.77
N ASP A 11 -1.92 -2.06 20.38
CA ASP A 11 -2.96 -3.01 19.97
C ASP A 11 -4.39 -2.63 20.45
N GLU A 12 -4.54 -1.55 21.23
CA GLU A 12 -5.79 -1.20 21.91
C GLU A 12 -6.50 0.01 21.28
N ALA A 13 -6.43 0.14 19.95
CA ALA A 13 -6.95 1.30 19.22
C ALA A 13 -8.46 1.54 19.42
N GLU A 14 -9.26 0.47 19.55
CA GLU A 14 -10.70 0.58 19.81
C GLU A 14 -10.97 1.10 21.23
N GLN A 15 -10.21 0.59 22.22
CA GLN A 15 -10.34 1.03 23.62
C GLN A 15 -9.82 2.45 23.80
N TYR A 16 -8.75 2.82 23.09
CA TYR A 16 -8.27 4.19 23.02
C TYR A 16 -9.32 5.12 22.42
N SER A 17 -9.93 4.76 21.29
CA SER A 17 -10.96 5.58 20.64
C SER A 17 -12.13 5.86 21.57
N ALA A 18 -12.65 4.82 22.25
CA ALA A 18 -13.72 4.99 23.23
C ALA A 18 -13.32 5.89 24.42
N ALA A 19 -12.10 5.73 24.94
CA ALA A 19 -11.61 6.54 26.05
C ALA A 19 -11.27 7.98 25.64
N ARG A 20 -10.80 8.19 24.40
CA ARG A 20 -10.57 9.50 23.81
C ARG A 20 -11.88 10.26 23.71
N ASP A 21 -12.93 9.63 23.20
CA ASP A 21 -14.25 10.26 23.07
C ASP A 21 -14.82 10.64 24.46
N GLU A 22 -14.68 9.77 25.46
CA GLU A 22 -15.07 10.08 26.86
C GLU A 22 -14.22 11.22 27.46
N LEU A 23 -12.92 11.28 27.16
CA LEU A 23 -12.02 12.35 27.61
C LEU A 23 -12.34 13.68 26.94
N LEU A 24 -12.65 13.68 25.65
CA LEU A 24 -13.08 14.85 24.88
C LEU A 24 -14.32 15.46 25.51
N GLU A 25 -15.36 14.66 25.75
CA GLU A 25 -16.58 15.11 26.42
C GLU A 25 -16.31 15.66 27.82
N SER A 26 -15.49 14.94 28.61
CA SER A 26 -15.18 15.29 29.99
C SER A 26 -14.40 16.60 30.12
N VAL A 27 -13.41 16.82 29.26
CA VAL A 27 -12.60 18.04 29.22
C VAL A 27 -13.45 19.20 28.70
N ALA A 28 -14.25 19.00 27.65
CA ALA A 28 -15.13 20.03 27.12
C ALA A 28 -16.16 20.49 28.17
N GLU A 29 -16.78 19.55 28.89
CA GLU A 29 -17.73 19.88 29.95
C GLU A 29 -17.05 20.62 31.11
N TRP A 30 -15.84 20.18 31.50
CA TRP A 30 -15.06 20.85 32.54
C TRP A 30 -14.61 22.25 32.14
N ALA A 31 -14.13 22.43 30.91
CA ALA A 31 -13.65 23.71 30.39
C ALA A 31 -14.80 24.74 30.37
N ARG A 32 -15.98 24.34 29.89
CA ARG A 32 -17.21 25.17 29.97
C ARG A 32 -17.55 25.59 31.39
N ARG A 33 -17.51 24.65 32.35
CA ARG A 33 -17.80 24.95 33.77
C ARG A 33 -16.74 25.85 34.42
N SER A 34 -15.51 25.80 33.92
CA SER A 34 -14.36 26.55 34.46
C SER A 34 -14.09 27.87 33.72
N GLY A 35 -14.92 28.24 32.73
CA GLY A 35 -14.74 29.43 31.92
C GLY A 35 -13.48 29.40 31.04
N ARG A 36 -13.02 28.21 30.66
CA ARG A 36 -11.83 28.01 29.82
C ARG A 36 -12.23 27.75 28.38
N GLU A 37 -11.41 28.26 27.47
CA GLU A 37 -11.51 27.97 26.03
C GLU A 37 -10.84 26.62 25.74
N GLY A 38 -11.46 25.83 24.88
CA GLY A 38 -10.95 24.53 24.44
C GLY A 38 -11.57 24.15 23.11
N ASP A 39 -10.72 23.77 22.17
CA ASP A 39 -11.09 23.32 20.85
C ASP A 39 -11.11 21.78 20.83
N SER A 40 -12.25 21.20 20.46
CA SER A 40 -12.44 19.75 20.51
C SER A 40 -11.55 19.02 19.51
N PHE A 41 -11.27 19.62 18.36
CA PHE A 41 -10.42 19.03 17.33
C PHE A 41 -8.96 19.11 17.74
N ALA A 42 -8.51 20.24 18.27
CA ALA A 42 -7.16 20.40 18.81
C ALA A 42 -6.91 19.43 19.98
N LEU A 43 -7.91 19.21 20.82
CA LEU A 43 -7.82 18.25 21.93
C LEU A 43 -7.71 16.82 21.40
N MET A 44 -8.52 16.45 20.42
CA MET A 44 -8.46 15.13 19.77
C MET A 44 -7.07 14.90 19.17
N ALA A 45 -6.58 15.87 18.40
CA ALA A 45 -5.25 15.83 17.80
C ALA A 45 -4.12 15.72 18.84
N ALA A 46 -4.22 16.44 19.97
CA ALA A 46 -3.24 16.35 21.05
C ALA A 46 -3.22 14.96 21.71
N LEU A 47 -4.39 14.33 21.87
CA LEU A 47 -4.52 12.99 22.42
C LEU A 47 -4.00 11.94 21.42
N ASP A 48 -4.33 12.07 20.13
CA ASP A 48 -3.87 11.16 19.08
C ASP A 48 -2.35 11.23 18.97
N GLY A 49 -1.75 12.42 18.99
CA GLY A 49 -0.30 12.56 18.99
C GLY A 49 0.39 12.00 20.24
N LYS A 50 -0.31 11.99 21.38
CA LYS A 50 0.20 11.35 22.60
C LYS A 50 0.07 9.83 22.53
N TYR A 51 -1.03 9.32 21.98
CA TYR A 51 -1.25 7.90 21.75
C TYR A 51 -0.20 7.33 20.80
N ASP A 52 -0.01 7.95 19.63
CA ASP A 52 1.01 7.60 18.63
C ASP A 52 2.42 7.50 19.25
N ARG A 53 2.73 8.40 20.19
CA ARG A 53 4.06 8.49 20.79
C ARG A 53 4.34 7.39 21.80
N ASP A 54 3.44 7.17 22.75
CA ASP A 54 3.67 6.18 23.83
C ASP A 54 2.42 5.59 24.47
N GLY A 55 1.20 5.94 24.01
CA GLY A 55 -0.04 5.43 24.59
C GLY A 55 -0.32 5.85 26.04
N ARG A 56 0.50 6.75 26.63
CA ARG A 56 0.44 7.14 28.05
C ARG A 56 -0.21 8.51 28.24
N LEU A 57 -1.52 8.60 28.08
CA LEU A 57 -2.27 9.85 28.29
C LEU A 57 -2.17 10.39 29.72
N ASP A 58 -1.82 9.52 30.68
CA ASP A 58 -1.56 9.86 32.08
C ASP A 58 -0.17 10.49 32.31
N ARG A 59 0.75 10.46 31.34
CA ARG A 59 2.16 10.86 31.55
C ARG A 59 2.62 11.90 30.55
N TRP A 60 2.77 13.14 31.01
CA TRP A 60 3.23 14.26 30.19
C TRP A 60 4.55 14.83 30.69
N ARG A 61 5.56 14.90 29.82
CA ARG A 61 6.84 15.57 30.08
C ARG A 61 6.98 16.78 29.14
N SER A 62 7.85 17.71 29.51
CA SER A 62 8.20 18.87 28.68
C SER A 62 8.72 18.45 27.30
N ALA A 63 9.44 17.32 27.21
CA ALA A 63 9.87 16.74 25.94
C ALA A 63 8.71 16.21 25.08
N ASP A 64 7.65 15.68 25.71
CA ASP A 64 6.49 15.17 24.98
C ASP A 64 5.67 16.33 24.40
N LEU A 65 5.50 17.43 25.16
CA LEU A 65 4.83 18.64 24.67
C LEU A 65 5.60 19.33 23.54
N ARG A 66 6.94 19.40 23.64
CA ARG A 66 7.77 19.92 22.54
C ARG A 66 7.65 19.09 21.28
N ALA A 67 7.74 17.76 21.38
CA ALA A 67 7.58 16.89 20.22
C ALA A 67 6.17 16.99 19.63
N LEU A 68 5.15 17.06 20.48
CA LEU A 68 3.77 17.24 20.02
C LEU A 68 3.62 18.55 19.23
N LEU A 69 4.06 19.67 19.80
CA LEU A 69 3.92 21.02 19.21
C LEU A 69 4.82 21.24 17.99
N LEU A 70 6.07 20.77 18.01
CA LEU A 70 7.05 21.13 16.98
C LEU A 70 7.25 20.05 15.92
N GLU A 71 6.80 18.82 16.18
CA GLU A 71 7.00 17.70 15.27
C GLU A 71 5.65 17.11 14.83
N TRP A 72 4.81 16.64 15.78
CA TRP A 72 3.60 15.90 15.42
C TRP A 72 2.52 16.78 14.80
N PHE A 73 2.17 17.92 15.41
CA PHE A 73 1.15 18.85 14.86
C PHE A 73 1.55 19.39 13.47
N PRO A 74 2.78 19.92 13.28
CA PRO A 74 3.24 20.38 11.96
C PRO A 74 3.17 19.30 10.90
N ARG A 75 3.41 18.03 11.26
CA ARG A 75 3.38 16.91 10.32
C ARG A 75 1.99 16.39 10.01
N LYS A 76 1.22 16.01 11.04
CA LYS A 76 0.02 15.17 10.90
C LYS A 76 -1.30 15.93 11.02
N ALA A 77 -1.35 17.04 11.76
CA ALA A 77 -2.61 17.72 12.04
C ALA A 77 -3.03 18.65 10.89
N ALA A 78 -4.13 18.35 10.22
CA ALA A 78 -4.74 19.18 9.16
C ALA A 78 -5.56 20.34 9.75
N LEU A 79 -4.89 21.24 10.48
CA LEU A 79 -5.46 22.47 11.02
C LEU A 79 -5.14 23.66 10.13
N SER A 80 -6.12 24.53 9.88
CA SER A 80 -5.86 25.85 9.29
C SER A 80 -5.16 26.78 10.28
N LEU A 81 -4.48 27.82 9.78
CA LEU A 81 -3.79 28.81 10.64
C LEU A 81 -4.71 29.50 11.67
N PRO A 82 -5.98 29.86 11.35
CA PRO A 82 -6.91 30.34 12.37
C PRO A 82 -7.22 29.31 13.46
N GLU A 83 -7.38 28.03 13.10
CA GLU A 83 -7.69 26.95 14.06
C GLU A 83 -6.47 26.60 14.93
N CYS A 84 -5.25 26.84 14.45
CA CYS A 84 -4.02 26.70 15.26
C CYS A 84 -4.05 27.56 16.53
N GLY A 85 -4.78 28.69 16.51
CA GLY A 85 -4.95 29.55 17.68
C GLY A 85 -5.62 28.86 18.87
N GLY A 86 -6.44 27.83 18.61
CA GLY A 86 -7.12 27.05 19.65
C GLY A 86 -6.23 25.99 20.33
N VAL A 87 -5.09 25.61 19.72
CA VAL A 87 -4.25 24.51 20.20
C VAL A 87 -3.62 24.81 21.57
N VAL A 88 -3.00 25.98 21.71
CA VAL A 88 -2.34 26.37 22.97
C VAL A 88 -3.34 26.44 24.14
N PRO A 89 -4.45 27.21 24.06
CA PRO A 89 -5.46 27.22 25.12
C PRO A 89 -5.97 25.82 25.50
N THR A 90 -6.15 24.96 24.49
CA THR A 90 -6.61 23.59 24.68
C THR A 90 -5.61 22.73 25.45
N LEU A 91 -4.30 22.85 25.15
CA LEU A 91 -3.28 22.13 25.90
C LEU A 91 -3.19 22.59 27.35
N HIS A 92 -3.32 23.90 27.63
CA HIS A 92 -3.44 24.39 29.00
C HIS A 92 -4.68 23.78 29.69
N ALA A 93 -5.83 23.79 29.03
CA ALA A 93 -7.07 23.21 29.58
C ALA A 93 -6.92 21.71 29.88
N LEU A 94 -6.27 20.94 29.01
CA LEU A 94 -5.98 19.52 29.23
C LEU A 94 -5.08 19.31 30.46
N VAL A 95 -3.97 20.05 30.55
CA VAL A 95 -3.03 19.94 31.67
C VAL A 95 -3.71 20.27 33.01
N ASP A 96 -4.49 21.34 33.05
CA ASP A 96 -5.25 21.73 34.23
C ASP A 96 -6.30 20.68 34.62
N PHE A 97 -7.03 20.13 33.64
CA PHE A 97 -8.01 19.08 33.87
C PHE A 97 -7.37 17.82 34.46
N LEU A 98 -6.29 17.31 33.85
CA LEU A 98 -5.58 16.13 34.33
C LEU A 98 -4.96 16.37 35.71
N GLY A 99 -4.41 17.56 35.95
CA GLY A 99 -3.87 17.97 37.24
C GLY A 99 -4.93 18.00 38.34
N GLN A 100 -6.08 18.63 38.08
CA GLN A 100 -7.18 18.73 39.05
C GLN A 100 -7.77 17.35 39.39
N ARG A 101 -7.90 16.47 38.39
CA ARG A 101 -8.37 15.09 38.57
C ARG A 101 -7.34 14.17 39.23
N ARG A 102 -6.09 14.64 39.40
CA ARG A 102 -4.94 13.86 39.85
C ARG A 102 -4.69 12.63 38.95
N TRP A 103 -4.87 12.82 37.66
CA TRP A 103 -4.68 11.80 36.63
C TRP A 103 -3.28 11.85 36.00
N LEU A 104 -2.50 12.90 36.28
CA LEU A 104 -1.08 12.93 35.96
C LEU A 104 -0.32 11.93 36.82
N GLY A 105 0.20 10.88 36.20
CA GLY A 105 1.03 9.86 36.83
C GLY A 105 2.38 10.40 37.31
N SER A 106 3.06 9.65 38.17
CA SER A 106 4.32 10.05 38.84
C SER A 106 5.50 10.36 37.90
N GLY A 107 5.43 9.92 36.65
CA GLY A 107 6.41 10.22 35.61
C GLY A 107 6.16 11.52 34.83
N SER A 108 5.13 12.29 35.19
CA SER A 108 4.83 13.58 34.55
C SER A 108 5.70 14.70 35.12
N ALA A 109 5.99 15.70 34.30
CA ALA A 109 6.53 16.96 34.80
C ALA A 109 5.47 17.70 35.65
N PRO A 110 5.90 18.60 36.56
CA PRO A 110 4.98 19.43 37.33
C PRO A 110 4.07 20.26 36.40
N VAL A 111 2.80 20.45 36.80
CA VAL A 111 1.80 21.22 36.04
C VAL A 111 2.32 22.60 35.61
N ALA A 112 3.03 23.31 36.50
CA ALA A 112 3.61 24.61 36.17
C ALA A 112 4.69 24.53 35.07
N GLU A 113 5.47 23.45 35.03
CA GLU A 113 6.49 23.23 33.99
C GLU A 113 5.86 22.88 32.64
N LEU A 114 4.77 22.10 32.66
CA LEU A 114 4.01 21.79 31.45
C LEU A 114 3.42 23.05 30.82
N HIS A 115 2.83 23.95 31.62
CA HIS A 115 2.35 25.23 31.14
C HIS A 115 3.48 26.11 30.58
N ALA A 116 4.59 26.24 31.31
CA ALA A 116 5.74 27.01 30.84
C ALA A 116 6.26 26.47 29.49
N THR A 117 6.30 25.14 29.32
CA THR A 117 6.71 24.52 28.05
C THR A 117 5.76 24.87 26.91
N ILE A 118 4.45 24.91 27.15
CA ILE A 118 3.46 25.30 26.12
C ILE A 118 3.70 26.76 25.71
N ASP A 119 3.82 27.67 26.68
CA ASP A 119 4.03 29.10 26.45
C ASP A 119 5.32 29.37 25.67
N GLU A 120 6.43 28.73 26.07
CA GLU A 120 7.75 28.90 25.45
C GLU A 120 7.77 28.46 23.98
N ASN A 121 6.95 27.48 23.59
CA ASN A 121 6.96 26.90 22.26
C ASN A 121 5.85 27.43 21.34
N GLN A 122 4.92 28.25 21.84
CA GLN A 122 3.79 28.75 21.07
C GLN A 122 4.19 29.41 19.74
N ARG A 123 5.21 30.28 19.74
CA ARG A 123 5.64 30.96 18.51
C ARG A 123 6.26 29.99 17.51
N ALA A 124 7.16 29.13 17.99
CA ALA A 124 7.80 28.12 17.14
C ALA A 124 6.79 27.13 16.56
N PHE A 125 5.74 26.79 17.32
CA PHE A 125 4.62 25.99 16.83
C PHE A 125 3.90 26.66 15.65
N LEU A 126 3.53 27.94 15.79
CA LEU A 126 2.84 28.67 14.71
C LEU A 126 3.73 28.80 13.46
N ASP A 127 5.01 29.10 13.65
CA ASP A 127 5.99 29.16 12.55
C ASP A 127 6.12 27.79 11.86
N ALA A 128 6.16 26.69 12.63
CA ALA A 128 6.24 25.33 12.09
C ALA A 128 4.97 24.88 11.36
N MET A 129 3.78 25.29 11.83
CA MET A 129 2.50 25.01 11.18
C MET A 129 2.32 25.77 9.85
N ALA A 130 2.88 26.97 9.76
CA ALA A 130 2.84 27.79 8.55
C ALA A 130 3.81 27.31 7.45
N ASP A 131 4.80 26.50 7.81
CA ASP A 131 5.79 25.98 6.88
C ASP A 131 5.36 24.61 6.32
N GLU A 132 4.86 24.62 5.08
CA GLU A 132 4.38 23.42 4.39
C GLU A 132 5.44 22.32 4.28
N ARG A 133 6.74 22.66 4.32
CA ARG A 133 7.83 21.67 4.24
C ARG A 133 7.87 20.73 5.45
N ASN A 134 7.25 21.14 6.57
CA ASN A 134 7.14 20.32 7.76
C ASN A 134 6.00 19.30 7.66
N TYR A 135 5.14 19.39 6.65
CA TYR A 135 3.98 18.52 6.52
C TYR A 135 4.42 17.09 6.22
N ASP A 136 3.62 16.13 6.66
CA ASP A 136 3.66 14.81 6.04
C ASP A 136 2.88 14.82 4.72
N ILE A 137 3.04 13.75 3.95
CA ILE A 137 2.42 13.65 2.64
C ILE A 137 0.88 13.65 2.71
N GLY A 138 0.30 13.09 3.78
CA GLY A 138 -1.15 12.99 3.97
C GLY A 138 -1.77 14.35 4.26
N LYS A 139 -1.17 15.12 5.18
CA LYS A 139 -1.52 16.49 5.50
C LYS A 139 -1.34 17.41 4.30
N PHE A 140 -0.24 17.28 3.55
CA PHE A 140 0.01 18.06 2.34
C PHE A 140 -1.15 17.91 1.34
N TRP A 141 -1.53 16.68 1.00
CA TRP A 141 -2.62 16.44 0.07
C TRP A 141 -3.98 16.84 0.63
N THR A 142 -4.26 16.57 1.90
CA THR A 142 -5.51 16.99 2.57
C THR A 142 -5.66 18.51 2.53
N THR A 143 -4.59 19.25 2.82
CA THR A 143 -4.59 20.72 2.79
C THR A 143 -4.86 21.23 1.38
N ARG A 144 -4.19 20.66 0.36
CA ARG A 144 -4.43 21.03 -1.05
C ARG A 144 -5.86 20.71 -1.50
N MET A 145 -6.43 19.59 -1.08
CA MET A 145 -7.83 19.27 -1.40
C MET A 145 -8.77 20.33 -0.82
N ILE A 146 -8.62 20.68 0.46
CA ILE A 146 -9.46 21.67 1.14
C ILE A 146 -9.32 23.05 0.48
N GLU A 147 -8.10 23.50 0.15
CA GLU A 147 -7.85 24.77 -0.55
C GLU A 147 -8.55 24.84 -1.92
N HIS A 148 -8.65 23.69 -2.59
CA HIS A 148 -9.35 23.56 -3.87
C HIS A 148 -10.84 23.26 -3.73
N GLY A 149 -11.39 23.31 -2.51
CA GLY A 149 -12.81 23.05 -2.23
C GLY A 149 -13.23 21.60 -2.45
N VAL A 150 -12.26 20.68 -2.40
CA VAL A 150 -12.47 19.24 -2.51
C VAL A 150 -12.67 18.70 -1.11
N ASP A 151 -13.82 18.06 -0.89
CA ASP A 151 -14.09 17.32 0.33
C ASP A 151 -13.26 16.02 0.32
N PRO A 152 -12.34 15.81 1.29
CA PRO A 152 -11.55 14.59 1.38
C PRO A 152 -12.39 13.32 1.61
N GLU A 153 -13.63 13.45 2.10
CA GLU A 153 -14.55 12.33 2.29
C GLU A 153 -15.29 11.95 0.98
N ASP A 154 -15.33 12.83 -0.02
CA ASP A 154 -15.92 12.58 -1.33
C ASP A 154 -14.89 11.95 -2.30
N GLN A 155 -14.94 10.61 -2.39
CA GLN A 155 -14.02 9.82 -3.22
C GLN A 155 -14.03 10.21 -4.72
N ASP A 156 -15.18 10.63 -5.27
CA ASP A 156 -15.29 11.04 -6.66
C ASP A 156 -14.69 12.44 -6.87
N ALA A 157 -14.78 13.32 -5.88
CA ALA A 157 -14.12 14.63 -5.89
C ALA A 157 -12.60 14.50 -5.75
N VAL A 158 -12.13 13.65 -4.83
CA VAL A 158 -10.71 13.33 -4.64
C VAL A 158 -10.11 12.75 -5.92
N ARG A 159 -10.80 11.80 -6.57
CA ARG A 159 -10.28 11.20 -7.81
C ARG A 159 -10.14 12.23 -8.94
N ARG A 160 -11.13 13.11 -9.11
CA ARG A 160 -11.08 14.20 -10.11
C ARG A 160 -9.94 15.18 -9.81
N PHE A 161 -9.73 15.51 -8.54
CA PHE A 161 -8.64 16.37 -8.11
C PHE A 161 -7.27 15.77 -8.45
N ILE A 162 -7.06 14.48 -8.13
CA ILE A 162 -5.81 13.77 -8.46
C ILE A 162 -5.57 13.74 -9.97
N ASP A 163 -6.59 13.44 -10.77
CA ASP A 163 -6.48 13.44 -12.23
C ASP A 163 -6.20 14.86 -12.79
N ALA A 164 -6.73 15.91 -12.15
CA ALA A 164 -6.44 17.32 -12.47
C ALA A 164 -5.01 17.73 -12.11
N VAL A 165 -4.47 17.26 -10.98
CA VAL A 165 -3.06 17.46 -10.60
C VAL A 165 -2.13 16.74 -11.60
N HIS A 166 -2.39 15.48 -11.93
CA HIS A 166 -1.57 14.71 -12.88
C HIS A 166 -1.58 15.27 -14.31
N SER A 167 -2.67 15.92 -14.71
CA SER A 167 -2.78 16.59 -16.01
C SER A 167 -2.22 18.03 -16.01
N GLY A 168 -1.77 18.53 -14.85
CA GLY A 168 -1.23 19.87 -14.67
C GLY A 168 -2.29 20.98 -14.63
N GLU A 169 -3.58 20.63 -14.53
CA GLU A 169 -4.69 21.56 -14.39
C GLU A 169 -4.71 22.20 -12.99
N VAL A 170 -4.31 21.45 -11.96
CA VAL A 170 -4.05 21.98 -10.61
C VAL A 170 -2.54 22.11 -10.42
N THR A 171 -2.08 23.33 -10.16
CA THR A 171 -0.67 23.61 -9.87
C THR A 171 -0.39 23.38 -8.40
N VAL A 172 0.57 22.51 -8.12
CA VAL A 172 1.08 22.21 -6.77
C VAL A 172 2.54 22.65 -6.71
N ASP A 173 3.00 23.17 -5.57
CA ASP A 173 4.41 23.49 -5.38
C ASP A 173 5.24 22.21 -5.33
N GLN A 174 5.84 21.87 -6.48
CA GLN A 174 6.66 20.67 -6.64
C GLN A 174 7.93 20.74 -5.77
N SER A 175 8.46 21.94 -5.50
CA SER A 175 9.66 22.06 -4.66
C SER A 175 9.40 21.71 -3.20
N VAL A 176 8.21 22.04 -2.69
CA VAL A 176 7.75 21.62 -1.36
C VAL A 176 7.47 20.13 -1.34
N LEU A 177 6.83 19.59 -2.37
CA LEU A 177 6.54 18.15 -2.47
C LEU A 177 7.83 17.32 -2.52
N ASP A 178 8.80 17.70 -3.36
CA ASP A 178 10.11 17.06 -3.47
C ASP A 178 10.85 17.10 -2.12
N GLU A 179 10.76 18.21 -1.39
CA GLU A 179 11.37 18.36 -0.07
C GLU A 179 10.75 17.43 0.98
N ILE A 180 9.41 17.31 0.99
CA ILE A 180 8.68 16.39 1.86
C ILE A 180 9.08 14.94 1.55
N MET A 181 9.18 14.58 0.26
CA MET A 181 9.58 13.23 -0.17
C MET A 181 11.03 12.91 0.21
N ARG A 182 11.96 13.83 -0.07
CA ARG A 182 13.38 13.69 0.28
C ARG A 182 13.60 13.56 1.78
N ARG A 183 12.82 14.30 2.58
CA ARG A 183 12.84 14.20 4.04
C ARG A 183 12.28 12.87 4.51
N ARG A 184 11.19 12.37 3.92
CA ARG A 184 10.65 11.03 4.20
C ARG A 184 11.68 9.94 3.92
N GLU A 185 12.43 10.04 2.82
CA GLU A 185 13.53 9.10 2.51
C GLU A 185 14.66 9.17 3.53
N SER A 186 14.93 10.35 4.11
CA SER A 186 15.98 10.56 5.12
C SER A 186 15.55 10.27 6.57
N GLU A 187 14.27 10.40 6.88
CA GLU A 187 13.66 10.18 8.20
C GLU A 187 12.98 8.82 8.32
N ALA A 188 12.81 8.10 7.21
CA ALA A 188 12.65 6.67 7.29
C ALA A 188 13.82 6.18 8.13
N ASP A 189 13.51 5.67 9.33
CA ASP A 189 14.38 4.68 9.95
C ASP A 189 14.77 3.74 8.81
N PRO A 190 16.09 3.46 8.60
CA PRO A 190 16.47 2.48 7.59
C PRO A 190 15.55 1.32 7.82
N VAL A 191 14.65 1.06 6.85
CA VAL A 191 13.66 -0.02 6.91
C VAL A 191 14.42 -1.13 7.58
N PRO A 192 14.06 -1.59 8.80
CA PRO A 192 14.87 -2.58 9.48
C PRO A 192 15.04 -3.65 8.45
N SER A 193 16.27 -3.79 7.94
CA SER A 193 16.47 -4.47 6.67
C SER A 193 15.85 -5.82 6.89
N GLY A 194 14.67 -6.05 6.28
CA GLY A 194 14.10 -7.38 6.19
C GLY A 194 15.29 -8.23 5.72
N PRO A 195 15.55 -9.34 6.41
CA PRO A 195 16.87 -9.96 6.55
C PRO A 195 17.75 -9.64 5.34
N GLU A 196 18.76 -8.77 5.52
CA GLU A 196 19.62 -8.20 4.47
C GLU A 196 19.75 -9.20 3.31
N LEU A 197 18.88 -9.03 2.30
CA LEU A 197 18.74 -10.05 1.26
C LEU A 197 20.09 -10.07 0.54
N PRO A 198 20.78 -11.22 0.50
CA PRO A 198 22.16 -11.29 0.02
C PRO A 198 22.26 -10.69 -1.38
N GLU A 199 23.40 -10.03 -1.65
CA GLU A 199 23.70 -9.54 -3.00
C GLU A 199 23.44 -10.66 -4.02
N PRO A 200 22.68 -10.38 -5.07
CA PRO A 200 22.22 -11.42 -5.98
C PRO A 200 23.42 -12.09 -6.65
N ALA A 201 23.47 -13.41 -6.58
CA ALA A 201 24.48 -14.19 -7.29
C ALA A 201 24.37 -13.95 -8.81
N PRO A 202 25.48 -14.01 -9.57
CA PRO A 202 25.43 -13.95 -11.02
C PRO A 202 24.50 -15.02 -11.59
N VAL A 203 23.63 -14.64 -12.53
CA VAL A 203 22.66 -15.56 -13.14
C VAL A 203 22.98 -15.83 -14.61
N ARG A 204 22.61 -17.01 -15.14
CA ARG A 204 22.63 -17.26 -16.58
C ARG A 204 21.33 -16.79 -17.21
N LEU A 205 21.44 -15.84 -18.14
CA LEU A 205 20.29 -15.44 -18.94
C LEU A 205 20.14 -16.37 -20.16
N PRO A 206 18.91 -16.86 -20.44
CA PRO A 206 18.66 -17.66 -21.64
C PRO A 206 18.91 -16.83 -22.91
N PRO A 207 19.41 -17.44 -23.99
CA PRO A 207 19.52 -16.78 -25.28
C PRO A 207 18.13 -16.49 -25.88
N GLU A 208 18.05 -15.49 -26.76
CA GLU A 208 16.79 -15.02 -27.35
C GLU A 208 15.91 -16.13 -27.97
N PRO A 209 16.43 -17.13 -28.70
CA PRO A 209 15.60 -18.22 -29.23
C PRO A 209 14.88 -19.03 -28.16
N GLU A 210 15.52 -19.25 -27.00
CA GLU A 210 14.90 -19.95 -25.87
C GLU A 210 13.82 -19.08 -25.21
N LEU A 211 14.05 -17.77 -25.10
CA LEU A 211 13.03 -16.82 -24.63
C LEU A 211 11.81 -16.79 -25.56
N ILE A 212 12.00 -16.83 -26.87
CA ILE A 212 10.89 -16.89 -27.85
C ILE A 212 10.04 -18.15 -27.65
N GLU A 213 10.66 -19.31 -27.47
CA GLU A 213 9.94 -20.56 -27.27
C GLU A 213 9.28 -20.64 -25.89
N ALA A 214 9.94 -20.15 -24.84
CA ALA A 214 9.33 -20.01 -23.52
C ALA A 214 8.09 -19.09 -23.58
N ALA A 215 8.18 -17.95 -24.27
CA ALA A 215 7.06 -17.02 -24.43
C ALA A 215 5.93 -17.65 -25.25
N ARG A 216 6.24 -18.49 -26.25
CA ARG A 216 5.25 -19.25 -27.02
C ARG A 216 4.50 -20.27 -26.14
N ALA A 217 5.18 -20.86 -25.18
CA ALA A 217 4.62 -21.85 -24.25
C ALA A 217 3.85 -21.22 -23.08
N ALA A 218 3.99 -19.92 -22.82
CA ALA A 218 3.33 -19.25 -21.71
C ALA A 218 1.79 -19.17 -21.87
N ASP A 219 1.05 -19.58 -20.84
CA ASP A 219 -0.41 -19.63 -20.86
C ASP A 219 -1.04 -18.27 -21.15
N ILE A 220 -0.49 -17.18 -20.62
CA ILE A 220 -0.99 -15.83 -20.87
C ILE A 220 -0.93 -15.45 -22.36
N VAL A 221 0.10 -15.88 -23.09
CA VAL A 221 0.28 -15.56 -24.51
C VAL A 221 -0.78 -16.29 -25.33
N ALA A 222 -1.01 -17.57 -25.05
CA ALA A 222 -2.10 -18.34 -25.62
C ALA A 222 -3.46 -17.70 -25.28
N ARG A 223 -3.69 -17.34 -24.02
CA ARG A 223 -4.93 -16.72 -23.52
C ARG A 223 -5.24 -15.40 -24.22
N LEU A 224 -4.25 -14.51 -24.38
CA LEU A 224 -4.41 -13.22 -25.04
C LEU A 224 -4.66 -13.35 -26.55
N ARG A 225 -4.04 -14.32 -27.22
CA ARG A 225 -4.31 -14.65 -28.63
C ARG A 225 -5.72 -15.17 -28.81
N THR A 226 -6.16 -16.12 -27.99
CA THR A 226 -7.51 -16.66 -28.01
C THR A 226 -8.54 -15.56 -27.73
N PHE A 227 -8.28 -14.70 -26.74
CA PHE A 227 -9.11 -13.54 -26.45
C PHE A 227 -9.23 -12.58 -27.66
N ALA A 228 -8.11 -12.26 -28.32
CA ALA A 228 -8.11 -11.38 -29.48
C ALA A 228 -8.89 -11.97 -30.67
N GLY A 229 -8.74 -13.28 -30.90
CA GLY A 229 -9.52 -14.02 -31.90
C GLY A 229 -11.02 -14.01 -31.59
N TRP A 230 -11.38 -14.29 -30.34
CA TRP A 230 -12.76 -14.25 -29.85
C TRP A 230 -13.40 -12.85 -29.96
N LEU A 231 -12.62 -11.80 -29.71
CA LEU A 231 -13.09 -10.42 -29.76
C LEU A 231 -13.51 -10.02 -31.19
N GLY A 232 -12.83 -10.55 -32.21
CA GLY A 232 -13.13 -10.29 -33.62
C GLY A 232 -13.17 -8.80 -33.95
N THR A 233 -14.27 -8.31 -34.52
CA THR A 233 -14.47 -6.88 -34.81
C THR A 233 -14.90 -6.04 -33.60
N GLY A 234 -15.14 -6.68 -32.46
CA GLY A 234 -15.55 -6.08 -31.20
C GLY A 234 -16.86 -6.64 -30.65
N ARG A 235 -17.07 -6.48 -29.35
CA ARG A 235 -18.22 -6.99 -28.60
C ARG A 235 -18.89 -5.86 -27.82
N THR A 236 -20.22 -5.82 -27.84
CA THR A 236 -20.99 -4.81 -27.08
C THR A 236 -20.86 -5.05 -25.58
N LEU A 237 -20.69 -3.99 -24.80
CA LEU A 237 -20.66 -4.01 -23.34
C LEU A 237 -22.02 -3.61 -22.77
N THR A 238 -22.28 -4.01 -21.53
CA THR A 238 -23.41 -3.53 -20.74
C THR A 238 -23.24 -2.05 -20.39
N ARG A 239 -24.30 -1.43 -19.84
CA ARG A 239 -24.26 -0.06 -19.32
C ARG A 239 -23.16 0.16 -18.27
N THR A 240 -22.80 -0.88 -17.52
CA THR A 240 -21.73 -0.85 -16.52
C THR A 240 -20.34 -1.13 -17.12
N GLY A 241 -20.21 -1.17 -18.45
CA GLY A 241 -18.94 -1.39 -19.14
C GLY A 241 -18.43 -2.83 -19.06
N ARG A 242 -19.27 -3.80 -18.73
CA ARG A 242 -18.91 -5.23 -18.58
C ARG A 242 -19.38 -6.05 -19.79
N LEU A 243 -18.81 -7.24 -19.96
CA LEU A 243 -19.37 -8.21 -20.90
C LEU A 243 -20.78 -8.61 -20.44
N THR A 244 -21.65 -8.96 -21.39
CA THR A 244 -22.90 -9.65 -21.03
C THR A 244 -22.56 -11.03 -20.45
N VAL A 245 -23.46 -11.62 -19.64
CA VAL A 245 -23.23 -12.97 -19.08
C VAL A 245 -23.02 -14.01 -20.18
N ALA A 246 -23.75 -13.90 -21.30
CA ALA A 246 -23.60 -14.78 -22.45
C ALA A 246 -22.20 -14.67 -23.09
N GLN A 247 -21.74 -13.45 -23.35
CA GLN A 247 -20.39 -13.21 -23.87
C GLN A 247 -19.31 -13.65 -22.88
N GLY A 248 -19.52 -13.44 -21.57
CA GLY A 248 -18.60 -13.90 -20.53
C GLY A 248 -18.45 -15.42 -20.53
N ARG A 249 -19.55 -16.17 -20.69
CA ARG A 249 -19.52 -17.64 -20.79
C ARG A 249 -18.90 -18.13 -22.08
N GLU A 250 -19.22 -17.52 -23.21
CA GLU A 250 -18.61 -17.81 -24.51
C GLU A 250 -17.08 -17.63 -24.46
N LEU A 251 -16.62 -16.56 -23.80
CA LEU A 251 -15.19 -16.33 -23.59
C LEU A 251 -14.59 -17.32 -22.60
N ALA A 252 -15.26 -17.63 -21.49
CA ALA A 252 -14.80 -18.63 -20.52
C ALA A 252 -14.57 -20.00 -21.20
N GLU A 253 -15.51 -20.42 -22.04
CA GLU A 253 -15.41 -21.65 -22.83
C GLU A 253 -14.23 -21.60 -23.80
N SER A 254 -14.07 -20.49 -24.54
CA SER A 254 -12.97 -20.30 -25.49
C SER A 254 -11.59 -20.34 -24.80
N LEU A 255 -11.48 -19.77 -23.60
CA LEU A 255 -10.25 -19.75 -22.80
C LEU A 255 -10.05 -21.04 -21.99
N GLY A 256 -11.09 -21.88 -21.86
CA GLY A 256 -11.07 -23.07 -21.01
C GLY A 256 -11.04 -22.79 -19.50
N VAL A 257 -11.41 -21.59 -19.05
CA VAL A 257 -11.35 -21.12 -17.65
C VAL A 257 -12.74 -21.03 -17.01
N ASP A 258 -12.81 -20.74 -15.71
CA ASP A 258 -14.06 -20.54 -14.96
C ASP A 258 -15.10 -21.68 -15.10
N ARG A 259 -14.65 -22.91 -15.38
CA ARG A 259 -15.52 -24.08 -15.65
C ARG A 259 -16.44 -24.44 -14.49
N SER A 260 -16.00 -24.16 -13.26
CA SER A 260 -16.75 -24.41 -12.03
C SER A 260 -17.74 -23.29 -11.68
N ALA A 261 -17.87 -22.26 -12.53
CA ALA A 261 -18.78 -21.16 -12.26
C ALA A 261 -20.25 -21.62 -12.21
N PRO A 262 -21.06 -21.17 -11.25
CA PRO A 262 -22.45 -21.60 -11.11
C PRO A 262 -23.28 -21.34 -12.37
N ALA A 263 -24.12 -22.30 -12.76
CA ALA A 263 -25.05 -22.13 -13.89
C ALA A 263 -26.00 -20.92 -13.74
N LYS A 264 -26.22 -20.45 -12.50
CA LYS A 264 -27.07 -19.29 -12.15
C LYS A 264 -26.31 -17.96 -12.03
N THR A 265 -25.08 -17.85 -12.53
CA THR A 265 -24.32 -16.59 -12.53
C THR A 265 -25.09 -15.44 -13.20
N ARG A 266 -25.37 -14.38 -12.42
CA ARG A 266 -26.17 -13.21 -12.87
C ARG A 266 -25.33 -12.09 -13.49
N SER A 267 -24.01 -12.17 -13.41
CA SER A 267 -23.08 -11.16 -13.93
C SER A 267 -21.80 -11.81 -14.41
N SER A 268 -21.19 -11.29 -15.50
CA SER A 268 -19.85 -11.73 -15.90
C SER A 268 -18.79 -11.48 -14.84
N ALA A 269 -19.05 -10.60 -13.86
CA ALA A 269 -18.15 -10.33 -12.74
C ALA A 269 -17.93 -11.56 -11.83
N SER A 270 -18.82 -12.55 -11.86
CA SER A 270 -18.60 -13.82 -11.14
C SER A 270 -17.76 -14.84 -11.95
N LEU A 271 -17.14 -14.38 -13.04
CA LEU A 271 -16.16 -15.13 -13.85
C LEU A 271 -14.80 -14.44 -13.67
N PRO A 272 -14.04 -14.80 -12.62
CA PRO A 272 -12.83 -14.07 -12.23
C PRO A 272 -11.74 -14.16 -13.29
N GLN A 273 -11.51 -15.33 -13.90
CA GLN A 273 -10.46 -15.49 -14.91
C GLN A 273 -10.81 -14.77 -16.22
N VAL A 274 -12.09 -14.75 -16.60
CA VAL A 274 -12.56 -13.91 -17.71
C VAL A 274 -12.35 -12.43 -17.42
N SER A 275 -12.72 -11.97 -16.22
CA SER A 275 -12.59 -10.56 -15.83
C SER A 275 -11.13 -10.11 -15.83
N LEU A 276 -10.26 -10.93 -15.23
CA LEU A 276 -8.81 -10.71 -15.23
C LEU A 276 -8.24 -10.67 -16.66
N THR A 277 -8.64 -11.60 -17.54
CA THR A 277 -8.18 -11.61 -18.94
C THR A 277 -8.57 -10.34 -19.68
N VAL A 278 -9.80 -9.84 -19.49
CA VAL A 278 -10.26 -8.58 -20.09
C VAL A 278 -9.45 -7.39 -19.56
N ALA A 279 -9.21 -7.34 -18.25
CA ALA A 279 -8.39 -6.29 -17.63
C ALA A 279 -6.97 -6.31 -18.21
N TRP A 280 -6.33 -7.48 -18.23
CA TRP A 280 -5.00 -7.69 -18.78
C TRP A 280 -4.90 -7.25 -20.25
N ALA A 281 -5.83 -7.68 -21.09
CA ALA A 281 -5.85 -7.31 -22.50
C ALA A 281 -6.03 -5.80 -22.72
N LYS A 282 -6.77 -5.12 -21.83
CA LYS A 282 -6.89 -3.65 -21.87
C LYS A 282 -5.58 -2.97 -21.45
N LYS A 283 -4.98 -3.39 -20.33
CA LYS A 283 -3.73 -2.81 -19.82
C LYS A 283 -2.53 -3.07 -20.75
N ALA A 284 -2.50 -4.23 -21.42
CA ALA A 284 -1.52 -4.58 -22.46
C ALA A 284 -1.75 -3.85 -23.80
N GLY A 285 -2.88 -3.12 -23.94
CA GLY A 285 -3.20 -2.38 -25.15
C GLY A 285 -3.65 -3.24 -26.33
N ILE A 286 -4.16 -4.45 -26.07
CA ILE A 286 -4.70 -5.37 -27.09
C ILE A 286 -6.16 -5.04 -27.40
N ALA A 287 -6.91 -4.63 -26.38
CA ALA A 287 -8.30 -4.19 -26.50
C ALA A 287 -8.51 -2.84 -25.83
N ARG A 288 -9.56 -2.13 -26.27
CA ARG A 288 -10.00 -0.87 -25.65
C ARG A 288 -11.51 -0.73 -25.72
N THR A 289 -12.06 0.12 -24.87
CA THR A 289 -13.49 0.45 -24.89
C THR A 289 -13.71 1.69 -25.75
N VAL A 290 -14.62 1.60 -26.72
CA VAL A 290 -15.03 2.72 -27.58
C VAL A 290 -16.56 2.70 -27.70
N LYS A 291 -17.22 3.78 -27.30
CA LYS A 291 -18.69 3.95 -27.41
C LYS A 291 -19.48 2.73 -26.91
N GLY A 292 -19.14 2.20 -25.73
CA GLY A 292 -19.81 1.05 -25.13
C GLY A 292 -19.51 -0.31 -25.79
N LYS A 293 -18.47 -0.39 -26.64
CA LYS A 293 -17.99 -1.65 -27.23
C LYS A 293 -16.55 -1.92 -26.81
N LEU A 294 -16.23 -3.16 -26.51
CA LEU A 294 -14.86 -3.64 -26.42
C LEU A 294 -14.37 -3.97 -27.83
N VAL A 295 -13.29 -3.33 -28.28
CA VAL A 295 -12.79 -3.44 -29.65
C VAL A 295 -11.28 -3.73 -29.64
N PRO A 296 -10.74 -4.43 -30.65
CA PRO A 296 -9.31 -4.65 -30.76
C PRO A 296 -8.58 -3.34 -31.07
N VAL A 297 -7.35 -3.21 -30.57
CA VAL A 297 -6.44 -2.13 -30.93
C VAL A 297 -5.72 -2.52 -32.22
N LYS A 298 -6.05 -1.86 -33.33
CA LYS A 298 -5.49 -2.16 -34.67
C LYS A 298 -3.95 -2.24 -34.69
N LYS A 299 -3.28 -1.35 -33.95
CA LYS A 299 -1.81 -1.31 -33.85
C LYS A 299 -1.22 -2.53 -33.13
N ALA A 300 -2.01 -3.23 -32.31
CA ALA A 300 -1.58 -4.43 -31.60
C ALA A 300 -1.77 -5.72 -32.42
N ALA A 301 -2.39 -5.67 -33.61
CA ALA A 301 -2.60 -6.88 -34.41
C ALA A 301 -1.30 -7.60 -34.78
N PRO A 302 -0.23 -6.92 -35.25
CA PRO A 302 1.04 -7.60 -35.54
C PRO A 302 1.74 -8.19 -34.30
N LEU A 303 1.43 -7.66 -33.11
CA LEU A 303 1.99 -8.15 -31.85
C LEU A 303 1.54 -9.58 -31.56
N LEU A 304 0.36 -9.97 -32.02
CA LEU A 304 -0.19 -11.31 -31.77
C LEU A 304 0.68 -12.41 -32.39
N ASP A 305 1.40 -12.13 -33.47
CA ASP A 305 2.28 -13.10 -34.13
C ASP A 305 3.70 -13.13 -33.53
N LYS A 306 4.00 -12.25 -32.56
CA LYS A 306 5.31 -12.08 -31.95
C LYS A 306 5.27 -12.46 -30.46
N PRO A 307 5.53 -13.73 -30.10
CA PRO A 307 5.26 -14.24 -28.76
C PRO A 307 6.07 -13.52 -27.67
N LEU A 308 7.37 -13.26 -27.89
CA LEU A 308 8.21 -12.59 -26.91
C LEU A 308 7.82 -11.11 -26.71
N GLU A 309 7.50 -10.37 -27.78
CA GLU A 309 7.00 -8.99 -27.68
C GLU A 309 5.63 -8.94 -26.99
N LEU A 310 4.72 -9.87 -27.32
CA LEU A 310 3.40 -9.97 -26.68
C LEU A 310 3.52 -10.31 -25.19
N TRP A 311 4.41 -11.24 -24.86
CA TRP A 311 4.73 -11.60 -23.49
C TRP A 311 5.27 -10.39 -22.72
N GLY A 312 6.24 -9.66 -23.27
CA GLY A 312 6.79 -8.45 -22.65
C GLY A 312 5.71 -7.41 -22.37
N ARG A 313 4.78 -7.19 -23.30
CA ARG A 313 3.62 -6.31 -23.08
C ARG A 313 2.66 -6.82 -22.01
N ALA A 314 2.46 -8.13 -21.90
CA ALA A 314 1.66 -8.72 -20.84
C ALA A 314 2.36 -8.56 -19.48
N PHE A 315 3.68 -8.72 -19.43
CA PHE A 315 4.48 -8.50 -18.22
C PHE A 315 4.43 -7.03 -17.78
N ASP A 316 4.65 -6.07 -18.68
CA ASP A 316 4.56 -4.64 -18.35
C ASP A 316 3.15 -4.23 -17.91
N ALA A 317 2.11 -4.93 -18.42
CA ALA A 317 0.74 -4.73 -18.00
C ALA A 317 0.44 -5.27 -16.60
N PHE A 318 1.18 -6.28 -16.13
CA PHE A 318 1.01 -6.88 -14.81
C PHE A 318 1.06 -5.84 -13.70
N GLY A 319 2.00 -4.89 -13.79
CA GLY A 319 2.14 -3.77 -12.84
C GLY A 319 0.89 -2.92 -12.65
N LYS A 320 -0.09 -3.01 -13.57
CA LYS A 320 -1.31 -2.19 -13.56
C LYS A 320 -2.56 -2.99 -13.18
N LEU A 321 -2.38 -4.22 -12.67
CA LEU A 321 -3.47 -5.17 -12.39
C LEU A 321 -3.75 -5.36 -10.90
N GLY A 322 -3.12 -4.61 -9.98
CA GLY A 322 -3.31 -4.80 -8.53
C GLY A 322 -4.77 -4.94 -8.11
N VAL A 323 -5.62 -3.97 -8.49
CA VAL A 323 -7.07 -3.99 -8.21
C VAL A 323 -7.86 -5.07 -8.95
N ASP A 324 -7.34 -5.60 -10.05
CA ASP A 324 -7.97 -6.65 -10.86
C ASP A 324 -7.58 -8.06 -10.37
N LEU A 325 -6.43 -8.20 -9.68
CA LEU A 325 -5.86 -9.45 -9.16
C LEU A 325 -6.30 -9.75 -7.73
N CYS A 326 -6.25 -8.74 -6.87
CA CYS A 326 -6.59 -8.85 -5.46
C CYS A 326 -8.11 -8.72 -5.31
N ASP A 327 -8.77 -9.83 -4.94
CA ASP A 327 -10.21 -9.82 -4.67
C ASP A 327 -10.42 -9.58 -3.18
N SER A 328 -10.64 -8.33 -2.88
CA SER A 328 -11.44 -7.88 -1.77
C SER A 328 -12.17 -6.64 -2.27
N GLY A 329 -13.02 -5.99 -1.48
CA GLY A 329 -13.53 -4.68 -1.88
C GLY A 329 -12.39 -3.66 -2.12
N SER A 330 -12.73 -2.38 -2.06
CA SER A 330 -11.79 -1.24 -2.08
C SER A 330 -10.79 -1.18 -0.91
N ALA A 331 -10.34 -2.33 -0.35
CA ALA A 331 -9.62 -2.45 0.91
C ALA A 331 -8.35 -3.33 0.86
N SER A 332 -7.94 -3.89 -0.29
CA SER A 332 -6.65 -4.58 -0.38
C SER A 332 -5.51 -3.56 -0.38
N LEU A 333 -4.78 -3.50 0.73
CA LEU A 333 -3.57 -2.67 0.87
C LEU A 333 -2.50 -3.06 -0.17
N LEU A 334 -2.40 -4.35 -0.49
CA LEU A 334 -1.49 -4.84 -1.52
C LEU A 334 -1.89 -4.31 -2.91
N ALA A 335 -3.18 -4.26 -3.23
CA ALA A 335 -3.65 -3.70 -4.49
C ALA A 335 -3.38 -2.19 -4.59
N CYS A 336 -3.46 -1.48 -3.46
CA CYS A 336 -3.18 -0.04 -3.37
C CYS A 336 -1.68 0.26 -3.47
N SER A 337 -0.82 -0.63 -2.99
CA SER A 337 0.63 -0.47 -2.98
C SER A 337 1.36 -1.38 -3.97
N PHE A 338 0.72 -1.62 -5.12
CA PHE A 338 1.24 -2.58 -6.09
C PHE A 338 2.59 -2.13 -6.65
N ASP A 339 2.76 -0.83 -6.93
CA ASP A 339 4.00 -0.27 -7.48
C ASP A 339 5.15 -0.28 -6.44
N GLU A 340 4.84 -0.21 -5.15
CA GLU A 340 5.81 -0.28 -4.05
C GLU A 340 6.20 -1.73 -3.72
N VAL A 341 5.27 -2.67 -3.85
CA VAL A 341 5.51 -4.10 -3.56
C VAL A 341 6.31 -4.79 -4.66
N LEU A 342 6.13 -4.39 -5.92
CA LEU A 342 6.79 -5.05 -7.06
C LEU A 342 8.32 -5.02 -7.01
N PRO A 343 9.00 -3.89 -6.74
CA PRO A 343 10.45 -3.87 -6.59
C PRO A 343 10.96 -4.87 -5.55
N VAL A 344 10.27 -5.00 -4.41
CA VAL A 344 10.62 -5.93 -3.33
C VAL A 344 10.47 -7.38 -3.79
N LEU A 345 9.39 -7.69 -4.51
CA LEU A 345 9.20 -9.01 -5.11
C LEU A 345 10.24 -9.33 -6.18
N TRP A 346 10.56 -8.38 -7.05
CA TRP A 346 11.59 -8.54 -8.08
C TRP A 346 12.96 -8.77 -7.49
N TRP A 347 13.32 -7.98 -6.48
CA TRP A 347 14.55 -8.16 -5.75
C TRP A 347 14.60 -9.54 -5.07
N GLY A 348 13.60 -9.91 -4.29
CA GLY A 348 13.55 -11.20 -3.60
C GLY A 348 13.60 -12.40 -4.55
N LEU A 349 12.87 -12.35 -5.67
CA LEU A 349 12.90 -13.39 -6.70
C LEU A 349 14.27 -13.44 -7.40
N TYR A 350 14.87 -12.30 -7.71
CA TYR A 350 16.16 -12.22 -8.40
C TYR A 350 17.32 -12.68 -7.51
N SER A 351 17.34 -12.28 -6.24
CA SER A 351 18.35 -12.71 -5.26
C SER A 351 18.34 -14.22 -5.02
N GLY A 352 17.19 -14.89 -5.20
CA GLY A 352 17.11 -16.35 -5.18
C GLY A 352 17.81 -17.01 -6.38
N GLY A 353 18.01 -16.29 -7.48
CA GLY A 353 18.61 -16.79 -8.72
C GLY A 353 17.86 -18.02 -9.25
N GLU A 354 18.59 -19.10 -9.50
CA GLU A 354 18.00 -20.40 -9.91
C GLU A 354 17.53 -21.25 -8.71
N SER A 355 17.90 -20.85 -7.48
CA SER A 355 17.56 -21.58 -6.28
C SER A 355 16.10 -21.31 -5.88
N PRO A 356 15.33 -22.35 -5.52
CA PRO A 356 14.00 -22.14 -4.98
C PRO A 356 14.05 -21.36 -3.67
N LEU A 357 13.19 -20.36 -3.56
CA LEU A 357 12.94 -19.66 -2.31
C LEU A 357 11.59 -20.09 -1.73
N PRO A 358 11.48 -20.20 -0.39
CA PRO A 358 10.20 -20.25 0.28
C PRO A 358 9.32 -19.05 -0.08
N GLU A 359 8.06 -19.32 -0.44
CA GLU A 359 7.07 -18.26 -0.62
C GLU A 359 6.90 -17.43 0.66
N GLU A 360 7.10 -18.04 1.82
CA GLU A 360 7.09 -17.37 3.13
C GLU A 360 8.07 -16.18 3.21
N LEU A 361 9.22 -16.24 2.55
CA LEU A 361 10.16 -15.11 2.54
C LEU A 361 9.59 -13.91 1.78
N LEU A 362 8.86 -14.16 0.69
CA LEU A 362 8.18 -13.10 -0.05
C LEU A 362 7.02 -12.54 0.76
N HIS A 363 6.26 -13.38 1.46
CA HIS A 363 5.19 -12.93 2.37
C HIS A 363 5.73 -11.98 3.43
N LEU A 364 6.85 -12.32 4.07
CA LEU A 364 7.48 -11.47 5.08
C LEU A 364 7.97 -10.15 4.47
N ALA A 365 8.65 -10.18 3.33
CA ALA A 365 9.14 -8.97 2.68
C ALA A 365 8.01 -8.02 2.24
N VAL A 366 6.94 -8.58 1.64
CA VAL A 366 5.74 -7.80 1.26
C VAL A 366 5.04 -7.24 2.49
N ARG A 367 4.88 -8.05 3.55
CA ARG A 367 4.33 -7.60 4.83
C ARG A 367 5.08 -6.40 5.35
N ASP A 368 6.40 -6.49 5.47
CA ASP A 368 7.24 -5.44 6.04
C ASP A 368 7.15 -4.15 5.19
N THR A 369 7.07 -4.31 3.87
CA THR A 369 6.84 -3.19 2.94
C THR A 369 5.49 -2.51 3.16
N LEU A 370 4.41 -3.29 3.30
CA LEU A 370 3.07 -2.74 3.53
C LEU A 370 2.97 -2.07 4.91
N VAL A 371 3.56 -2.68 5.93
CA VAL A 371 3.64 -2.12 7.28
C VAL A 371 4.35 -0.77 7.26
N ALA A 372 5.50 -0.68 6.60
CA ALA A 372 6.23 0.57 6.45
C ALA A 372 5.48 1.60 5.58
N THR A 373 4.79 1.17 4.53
CA THR A 373 4.08 2.06 3.60
C THR A 373 2.87 2.72 4.26
N PHE A 374 2.15 1.96 5.09
CA PHE A 374 0.90 2.39 5.73
C PHE A 374 1.03 2.75 7.21
N ASP A 375 2.26 2.77 7.76
CA ASP A 375 2.54 3.04 9.18
C ASP A 375 1.69 2.15 10.11
N LEU A 376 1.56 0.87 9.74
CA LEU A 376 0.75 -0.07 10.52
C LEU A 376 1.51 -0.44 11.79
N GLY A 377 0.89 -0.25 12.95
CA GLY A 377 1.46 -0.75 14.20
C GLY A 377 1.68 -2.27 14.15
N GLU A 378 2.67 -2.78 14.89
CA GLU A 378 3.00 -4.23 14.93
C GLU A 378 1.76 -5.10 15.22
N ALA A 379 0.83 -4.61 16.04
CA ALA A 379 -0.42 -5.30 16.34
C ALA A 379 -1.36 -5.44 15.13
N GLU A 380 -1.46 -4.40 14.31
CA GLU A 380 -2.26 -4.41 13.09
C GLU A 380 -1.62 -5.27 11.99
N ALA A 381 -0.28 -5.25 11.91
CA ALA A 381 0.52 -6.09 11.02
C ALA A 381 0.41 -7.58 11.33
N VAL A 382 0.22 -7.92 12.61
CA VAL A 382 0.21 -9.30 13.11
C VAL A 382 -1.21 -9.87 13.19
N SER A 383 -2.27 -9.09 13.03
CA SER A 383 -3.65 -9.60 13.02
C SER A 383 -3.85 -10.75 12.03
N ASP A 384 -4.29 -11.91 12.51
CA ASP A 384 -4.50 -13.12 11.70
C ASP A 384 -5.37 -12.87 10.46
N ALA A 385 -6.40 -12.02 10.59
CA ALA A 385 -7.30 -11.68 9.50
C ALA A 385 -6.58 -10.90 8.38
N ARG A 386 -5.75 -9.90 8.72
CA ARG A 386 -4.97 -9.14 7.71
C ARG A 386 -3.85 -9.99 7.12
N GLN A 387 -3.16 -10.79 7.93
CA GLN A 387 -2.17 -11.74 7.42
C GLN A 387 -2.79 -12.72 6.42
N HIS A 388 -3.98 -13.26 6.70
CA HIS A 388 -4.67 -14.14 5.77
C HIS A 388 -5.00 -13.43 4.45
N LEU A 389 -5.45 -12.17 4.49
CA LEU A 389 -5.75 -11.38 3.29
C LEU A 389 -4.49 -11.10 2.46
N TRP A 390 -3.40 -10.62 3.08
CA TRP A 390 -2.14 -10.34 2.37
C TRP A 390 -1.54 -11.60 1.74
N ARG A 391 -1.58 -12.71 2.46
CA ARG A 391 -1.12 -14.00 1.96
C ARG A 391 -1.95 -14.47 0.78
N GLN A 392 -3.26 -14.32 0.86
CA GLN A 392 -4.15 -14.67 -0.23
C GLN A 392 -3.92 -13.79 -1.47
N ASP A 393 -3.70 -12.49 -1.27
CA ASP A 393 -3.42 -11.54 -2.36
C ASP A 393 -2.07 -11.83 -3.00
N LEU A 394 -1.01 -12.05 -2.21
CA LEU A 394 0.31 -12.42 -2.75
C LEU A 394 0.26 -13.77 -3.46
N ALA A 395 -0.46 -14.76 -2.93
CA ALA A 395 -0.63 -16.05 -3.60
C ALA A 395 -1.31 -15.88 -4.98
N ARG A 396 -2.32 -15.01 -5.10
CA ARG A 396 -2.96 -14.67 -6.38
C ARG A 396 -1.99 -13.97 -7.34
N MET A 397 -1.15 -13.05 -6.85
CA MET A 397 -0.11 -12.43 -7.66
C MET A 397 0.88 -13.45 -8.19
N LEU A 398 1.35 -14.36 -7.33
CA LEU A 398 2.30 -15.40 -7.71
C LEU A 398 1.68 -16.42 -8.68
N ASP A 399 0.41 -16.77 -8.51
CA ASP A 399 -0.33 -17.57 -9.49
C ASP A 399 -0.46 -16.85 -10.83
N ALA A 400 -0.72 -15.55 -10.84
CA ALA A 400 -0.76 -14.77 -12.07
C ALA A 400 0.63 -14.66 -12.74
N LEU A 401 1.71 -14.57 -11.96
CA LEU A 401 3.09 -14.62 -12.48
C LEU A 401 3.47 -16.02 -12.98
N ARG A 402 2.93 -17.07 -12.38
CA ARG A 402 3.07 -18.44 -12.87
C ARG A 402 2.36 -18.61 -14.21
N ASP A 403 1.11 -18.14 -14.32
CA ASP A 403 0.35 -18.15 -15.58
C ASP A 403 1.01 -17.27 -16.67
N LEU A 404 1.70 -16.20 -16.26
CA LEU A 404 2.56 -15.40 -17.13
C LEU A 404 3.80 -16.18 -17.59
N GLY A 405 4.19 -17.24 -16.89
CA GLY A 405 5.46 -17.96 -17.13
C GLY A 405 6.68 -17.18 -16.63
N ALA A 406 6.49 -16.22 -15.71
CA ALA A 406 7.56 -15.45 -15.09
C ALA A 406 8.16 -16.16 -13.86
N VAL A 407 7.37 -16.98 -13.17
CA VAL A 407 7.83 -17.81 -12.04
C VAL A 407 7.38 -19.25 -12.21
N THR A 408 8.08 -20.16 -11.54
CA THR A 408 7.60 -21.52 -11.28
C THR A 408 7.29 -21.66 -9.79
N ARG A 409 6.21 -22.36 -9.46
CA ARG A 409 5.67 -22.48 -8.11
C ARG A 409 5.22 -23.92 -7.86
N TRP A 410 5.65 -24.53 -6.75
CA TRP A 410 5.29 -25.91 -6.38
C TRP A 410 5.43 -26.15 -4.88
N ASP A 411 4.70 -27.12 -4.35
CA ASP A 411 4.83 -27.50 -2.93
C ASP A 411 6.02 -28.43 -2.72
N SER A 412 6.86 -28.14 -1.71
CA SER A 412 7.98 -29.02 -1.39
C SER A 412 7.52 -30.29 -0.69
N ALA A 413 7.97 -31.44 -1.21
CA ALA A 413 7.82 -32.73 -0.55
C ALA A 413 8.98 -33.02 0.42
N ASP A 414 10.06 -32.24 0.41
CA ASP A 414 11.25 -32.46 1.22
C ASP A 414 10.99 -32.04 2.68
N PRO A 415 11.14 -32.95 3.67
CA PRO A 415 11.02 -32.62 5.08
C PRO A 415 11.99 -31.52 5.55
N ALA A 416 13.18 -31.41 4.95
CA ALA A 416 14.16 -30.38 5.32
C ALA A 416 13.70 -28.98 4.89
N ASP A 417 13.16 -28.85 3.67
CA ASP A 417 12.54 -27.61 3.21
C ASP A 417 11.38 -27.22 4.12
N ARG A 418 10.49 -28.17 4.46
CA ARG A 418 9.34 -27.92 5.33
C ARG A 418 9.75 -27.45 6.73
N ALA A 419 10.79 -28.05 7.30
CA ALA A 419 11.32 -27.63 8.59
C ALA A 419 11.87 -26.20 8.53
N LYS A 420 12.62 -25.86 7.48
CA LYS A 420 13.16 -24.51 7.27
C LYS A 420 12.06 -23.48 7.03
N ILE A 421 11.02 -23.84 6.27
CA ILE A 421 9.84 -23.01 6.03
C ILE A 421 9.10 -22.76 7.36
N ALA A 422 8.91 -23.78 8.18
CA ALA A 422 8.31 -23.63 9.51
C ALA A 422 9.11 -22.69 10.40
N GLU A 423 10.43 -22.85 10.44
CA GLU A 423 11.33 -21.95 11.16
C GLU A 423 11.22 -20.49 10.68
N ILE A 424 11.25 -20.26 9.36
CA ILE A 424 11.12 -18.92 8.75
C ILE A 424 9.76 -18.29 9.08
N SER A 425 8.70 -19.08 8.97
CA SER A 425 7.34 -18.58 9.14
C SER A 425 6.98 -18.25 10.60
N GLY A 426 7.59 -18.95 11.56
CA GLY A 426 7.16 -18.94 12.96
C GLY A 426 5.74 -19.47 13.19
N ARG A 427 5.16 -20.22 12.25
CA ARG A 427 3.76 -20.71 12.29
C ARG A 427 3.70 -22.23 12.37
N ASP A 428 2.62 -22.74 12.99
CA ASP A 428 2.35 -24.18 13.09
C ASP A 428 1.95 -24.82 11.74
N ASP A 429 1.42 -24.03 10.80
CA ASP A 429 0.97 -24.49 9.47
C ASP A 429 1.33 -23.47 8.37
N PRO A 430 2.62 -23.37 7.97
CA PRO A 430 3.06 -22.45 6.93
C PRO A 430 2.79 -22.98 5.53
N SER A 431 2.80 -22.07 4.55
CA SER A 431 2.82 -22.47 3.15
C SER A 431 4.10 -23.23 2.83
N ILE A 432 3.99 -24.50 2.45
CA ILE A 432 5.14 -25.33 2.01
C ILE A 432 5.56 -25.04 0.57
N THR A 433 5.02 -23.98 -0.03
CA THR A 433 5.23 -23.64 -1.42
C THR A 433 6.59 -22.98 -1.62
N LEU A 434 7.31 -23.47 -2.61
CA LEU A 434 8.53 -22.90 -3.15
C LEU A 434 8.22 -22.15 -4.44
N VAL A 435 8.96 -21.07 -4.66
CA VAL A 435 8.90 -20.26 -5.88
C VAL A 435 10.31 -20.00 -6.39
N ARG A 436 10.47 -19.90 -7.71
CA ARG A 436 11.69 -19.36 -8.33
C ARG A 436 11.34 -18.64 -9.64
N PRO A 437 12.18 -17.70 -10.09
CA PRO A 437 12.08 -17.15 -11.44
C PRO A 437 12.09 -18.26 -12.49
N ALA A 438 11.20 -18.16 -13.47
CA ALA A 438 11.29 -18.90 -14.72
C ALA A 438 12.23 -18.16 -15.69
N PRO A 439 12.74 -18.81 -16.76
CA PRO A 439 13.67 -18.20 -17.72
C PRO A 439 13.25 -16.81 -18.24
N LEU A 440 11.98 -16.63 -18.58
CA LEU A 440 11.44 -15.33 -19.03
C LEU A 440 11.42 -14.28 -17.92
N GLY A 441 10.98 -14.66 -16.73
CA GLY A 441 10.92 -13.77 -15.58
C GLY A 441 12.31 -13.33 -15.15
N LEU A 442 13.27 -14.26 -15.09
CA LEU A 442 14.65 -13.98 -14.74
C LEU A 442 15.28 -12.96 -15.71
N TRP A 443 15.11 -13.17 -17.02
CA TRP A 443 15.58 -12.24 -18.05
C TRP A 443 14.95 -10.85 -17.91
N LYS A 444 13.62 -10.78 -17.75
CA LYS A 444 12.91 -9.50 -17.68
C LYS A 444 13.19 -8.75 -16.39
N ILE A 445 13.25 -9.44 -15.25
CA ILE A 445 13.57 -8.86 -13.94
C ILE A 445 15.02 -8.35 -13.93
N ASN A 446 15.98 -9.12 -14.48
CA ASN A 446 17.37 -8.66 -14.61
C ASN A 446 17.45 -7.33 -15.37
N GLY A 447 16.81 -7.24 -16.54
CA GLY A 447 16.78 -6.02 -17.34
C GLY A 447 16.18 -4.83 -16.58
N MET A 448 15.07 -5.05 -15.88
CA MET A 448 14.42 -4.01 -15.08
C MET A 448 15.28 -3.51 -13.92
N LEU A 449 15.94 -4.40 -13.19
CA LEU A 449 16.83 -4.03 -12.09
C LEU A 449 18.02 -3.21 -12.62
N ARG A 450 18.59 -3.59 -13.77
CA ARG A 450 19.67 -2.84 -14.43
C ARG A 450 19.23 -1.45 -14.89
N ASP A 451 18.05 -1.36 -15.51
CA ASP A 451 17.47 -0.08 -15.97
C ASP A 451 17.21 0.89 -14.79
N GLN A 452 16.99 0.34 -13.59
CA GLN A 452 16.81 1.08 -12.34
C GLN A 452 18.12 1.37 -11.59
N GLY A 453 19.26 0.94 -12.12
CA GLY A 453 20.59 1.17 -11.53
C GLY A 453 21.01 0.19 -10.44
N PHE A 454 20.26 -0.91 -10.24
CA PHE A 454 20.64 -1.96 -9.29
C PHE A 454 21.71 -2.90 -9.86
N SER A 455 22.55 -3.43 -8.97
CA SER A 455 23.53 -4.47 -9.32
C SER A 455 22.82 -5.81 -9.56
N ALA A 456 22.69 -6.19 -10.83
CA ALA A 456 22.10 -7.46 -11.25
C ALA A 456 23.10 -8.23 -12.16
N PRO A 457 24.05 -8.97 -11.57
CA PRO A 457 25.16 -9.57 -12.29
C PRO A 457 24.70 -10.75 -13.16
N VAL A 458 25.32 -10.89 -14.34
CA VAL A 458 25.07 -11.99 -15.28
C VAL A 458 26.37 -12.77 -15.46
N GLU A 459 26.27 -14.09 -15.49
CA GLU A 459 27.44 -14.96 -15.68
C GLU A 459 28.16 -14.63 -17.00
N GLY A 460 29.47 -14.38 -16.91
CA GLY A 460 30.32 -14.07 -18.07
C GLY A 460 30.44 -12.59 -18.40
N GLU A 461 29.69 -11.70 -17.72
CA GLU A 461 29.94 -10.26 -17.76
C GLU A 461 30.94 -9.88 -16.65
N ALA A 462 31.94 -9.05 -16.98
CA ALA A 462 32.83 -8.52 -15.96
C ALA A 462 32.05 -7.51 -15.11
N THR A 463 32.00 -7.72 -13.80
CA THR A 463 31.41 -6.77 -12.84
C THR A 463 32.22 -5.47 -12.91
N THR A 464 31.69 -4.44 -13.58
CA THR A 464 32.26 -3.10 -13.48
C THR A 464 31.87 -2.54 -12.12
N ALA A 465 32.88 -2.41 -11.26
CA ALA A 465 32.81 -1.82 -9.93
C ALA A 465 32.42 -0.34 -9.95
#